data_AF-A0AA48HRR6-F1
#
_entry.id   AF-A0AA48HRR6-F1
#
_cell.length_a   1.000
_cell.length_b   1.000
_cell.length_c   1.000
_cell.angle_alpha   90.00
_cell.angle_beta   90.00
_cell.angle_gamma   90.00
#
_symmetry.space_group_name_H-M   'P 1'
#
loop_
_entity.id
_entity.type
_entity.pdbx_description
1 polymer ?
#
loop_
_entity_poly.entity_id
_entity_poly.type
_entity_poly.pdbx_seq_one_letter_code
_entity_poly.pdbx_strand_id
1 'polypeptide(L)'
;MKPFTYVPFVFSFILLVFNVSAVEDQTSWDEKKIISRELDKAFKELLSGNAEKAANILKQTLESSHRISSTEKIEVLGRITEFSYIAKSYDDAVKYGTELFYFLNQFEDKKELQRDLIKRICSSKDWQATKEKYTVLCAENMELID
;
A
#
# COMPACT_ATOMS: atom_id res chain seq x y z
N MET A 1 2.06 -24.24 -21.88
CA MET A 1 2.06 -23.29 -20.74
C MET A 1 3.05 -22.18 -21.06
N LYS A 2 2.60 -20.93 -21.16
CA LYS A 2 3.50 -19.79 -21.42
C LYS A 2 4.14 -19.35 -20.09
N PRO A 3 5.43 -18.99 -20.07
CA PRO A 3 6.06 -18.46 -18.87
C PRO A 3 5.44 -17.11 -18.52
N PHE A 4 5.14 -16.92 -17.24
CA PHE A 4 4.77 -15.63 -16.67
C PHE A 4 5.99 -14.70 -16.78
N THR A 5 5.95 -13.78 -17.74
CA THR A 5 6.91 -12.68 -17.82
C THR A 5 6.59 -11.73 -16.68
N TYR A 6 7.36 -11.83 -15.59
CA TYR A 6 7.39 -10.83 -14.53
C TYR A 6 7.78 -9.48 -15.14
N VAL A 7 6.86 -8.53 -15.14
CA VAL A 7 7.15 -7.14 -15.50
C VAL A 7 7.91 -6.52 -14.31
N PRO A 8 9.13 -6.01 -14.50
CA PRO A 8 10.01 -5.61 -13.43
C PRO A 8 9.65 -4.20 -12.95
N PHE A 9 8.81 -4.05 -11.93
CA PHE A 9 8.62 -2.76 -11.26
C PHE A 9 8.44 -2.86 -9.74
N VAL A 10 9.01 -3.89 -9.14
CA VAL A 10 9.16 -4.03 -7.67
C VAL A 10 10.17 -3.00 -7.09
N PHE A 11 10.90 -2.26 -7.94
CA PHE A 11 12.10 -1.51 -7.52
C PHE A 11 11.96 0.01 -7.32
N SER A 12 10.86 0.68 -7.71
CA SER A 12 10.84 2.16 -7.67
C SER A 12 10.36 2.81 -6.36
N PHE A 13 9.81 2.06 -5.40
CA PHE A 13 9.37 2.62 -4.11
C PHE A 13 10.33 2.33 -2.92
N ILE A 14 11.40 1.56 -3.13
CA ILE A 14 12.26 1.05 -2.04
C ILE A 14 13.40 2.04 -1.65
N LEU A 15 13.64 3.13 -2.39
CA LEU A 15 14.88 3.93 -2.25
C LEU A 15 14.70 5.38 -1.76
N LEU A 16 13.66 5.72 -1.00
CA LEU A 16 13.43 7.11 -0.56
C LEU A 16 13.48 7.38 0.96
N VAL A 17 13.95 6.43 1.79
CA VAL A 17 13.98 6.63 3.25
C VAL A 17 15.33 6.25 3.87
N PHE A 18 16.41 6.92 3.47
CA PHE A 18 17.63 6.97 4.29
C PHE A 18 18.24 8.38 4.24
N ASN A 19 17.78 9.27 5.12
CA ASN A 19 18.61 10.32 5.75
C ASN A 19 17.75 11.19 6.68
N VAL A 20 17.48 10.73 7.90
CA VAL A 20 17.32 11.65 9.04
C VAL A 20 17.90 10.99 10.29
N SER A 21 19.00 11.52 10.78
CA SER A 21 19.49 11.29 12.13
C SER A 21 18.81 12.26 13.08
N ALA A 22 18.24 11.76 14.18
CA ALA A 22 18.43 12.28 15.55
C ALA A 22 17.39 11.67 16.51
N VAL A 23 17.93 11.00 17.54
CA VAL A 23 17.40 10.76 18.90
C VAL A 23 15.87 10.82 19.08
N GLU A 24 15.23 9.65 19.23
CA GLU A 24 13.87 9.55 19.77
C GLU A 24 13.65 8.23 20.52
N ASP A 25 13.11 8.39 21.73
CA ASP A 25 12.66 7.46 22.79
C ASP A 25 12.71 5.92 22.56
N GLN A 26 13.28 5.19 23.53
CA GLN A 26 13.59 3.76 23.50
C GLN A 26 12.37 2.85 23.26
N THR A 27 11.17 3.30 23.63
CA THR A 27 9.91 2.56 23.37
C THR A 27 9.46 2.62 21.90
N SER A 28 9.90 3.63 21.13
CA SER A 28 9.56 3.74 19.71
C SER A 28 10.38 2.80 18.81
N TRP A 29 11.52 2.30 19.31
CA TRP A 29 12.40 1.39 18.57
C TRP A 29 11.83 -0.02 18.44
N ASP A 30 11.16 -0.51 19.49
CA ASP A 30 10.61 -1.87 19.50
C ASP A 30 9.43 -2.00 18.53
N GLU A 31 8.56 -0.99 18.43
CA GLU A 31 7.41 -1.02 17.49
C GLU A 31 7.80 -0.72 16.04
N LYS A 32 8.72 0.24 15.77
CA LYS A 32 9.29 0.42 14.42
C LYS A 32 9.95 -0.86 13.90
N LYS A 33 10.64 -1.60 14.80
CA LYS A 33 11.23 -2.89 14.47
C LYS A 33 10.18 -3.98 14.22
N ILE A 34 9.00 -3.89 14.83
CA ILE A 34 7.89 -4.80 14.58
C ILE A 34 7.32 -4.56 13.18
N ILE A 35 6.96 -3.32 12.83
CA ILE A 35 6.34 -3.02 11.52
C ILE A 35 7.28 -3.38 10.37
N SER A 36 8.55 -2.96 10.44
CA SER A 36 9.55 -3.31 9.43
C SER A 36 9.70 -4.83 9.27
N ARG A 37 9.70 -5.59 10.37
CA ARG A 37 9.77 -7.05 10.33
C ARG A 37 8.52 -7.70 9.72
N GLU A 38 7.33 -7.18 10.02
CA GLU A 38 6.09 -7.71 9.44
C GLU A 38 5.96 -7.37 7.95
N LEU A 39 6.44 -6.19 7.51
CA LEU A 39 6.60 -5.85 6.10
C LEU A 39 7.53 -6.83 5.37
N ASP A 40 8.69 -7.14 5.96
CA ASP A 40 9.62 -8.13 5.40
C ASP A 40 9.00 -9.53 5.30
N LYS A 41 8.27 -9.96 6.33
CA LYS A 41 7.58 -11.26 6.33
C LYS A 41 6.50 -11.30 5.23
N ALA A 42 5.68 -10.26 5.13
CA ALA A 42 4.65 -10.17 4.09
C ALA A 42 5.28 -10.21 2.69
N PHE A 43 6.39 -9.50 2.49
CA PHE A 43 7.10 -9.52 1.21
C PHE A 43 7.66 -10.90 0.86
N LYS A 44 8.22 -11.64 1.83
CA LYS A 44 8.66 -13.03 1.61
C LYS A 44 7.53 -13.96 1.22
N GLU A 45 6.35 -13.81 1.83
CA GLU A 45 5.16 -14.58 1.45
C GLU A 45 4.69 -14.24 0.03
N LEU A 46 4.70 -12.96 -0.35
CA LEU A 46 4.40 -12.53 -1.71
C LEU A 46 5.36 -13.17 -2.73
N LEU A 47 6.67 -13.11 -2.48
CA LEU A 47 7.68 -13.73 -3.34
C LEU A 47 7.53 -15.26 -3.46
N SER A 48 6.93 -15.88 -2.44
CA SER A 48 6.60 -17.31 -2.44
C SER A 48 5.29 -17.62 -3.15
N GLY A 49 4.61 -16.61 -3.74
CA GLY A 49 3.34 -16.75 -4.44
C GLY A 49 2.10 -16.65 -3.54
N ASN A 50 2.26 -16.41 -2.24
CA ASN A 50 1.17 -16.38 -1.25
C ASN A 50 0.69 -14.95 -1.00
N ALA A 51 0.17 -14.28 -2.03
CA ALA A 51 -0.28 -12.88 -1.94
C ALA A 51 -1.37 -12.66 -0.88
N GLU A 52 -2.30 -13.62 -0.71
CA GLU A 52 -3.36 -13.55 0.31
C GLU A 52 -2.77 -13.57 1.72
N LYS A 53 -1.82 -14.47 1.98
CA LYS A 53 -1.14 -14.56 3.27
C LYS A 53 -0.31 -13.32 3.55
N ALA A 54 0.38 -12.79 2.53
CA ALA A 54 1.10 -11.53 2.62
C ALA A 54 0.16 -10.37 3.03
N ALA A 55 -1.00 -10.24 2.39
CA ALA A 55 -1.99 -9.22 2.74
C ALA A 55 -2.50 -9.41 4.18
N ASN A 56 -2.78 -10.64 4.60
CA ASN A 56 -3.30 -10.92 5.94
C ASN A 56 -2.32 -10.59 7.07
N ILE A 57 -1.01 -10.82 6.88
CA ILE A 57 0.04 -10.39 7.83
C ILE A 57 -0.04 -8.89 8.07
N LEU A 58 -0.18 -8.11 6.99
CA LEU A 58 -0.21 -6.66 7.07
C LEU A 58 -1.53 -6.13 7.66
N LYS A 59 -2.67 -6.76 7.36
CA LYS A 59 -3.95 -6.43 8.01
C LYS A 59 -3.87 -6.63 9.53
N GLN A 60 -3.32 -7.77 9.97
CA GLN A 60 -3.10 -8.04 11.40
C GLN A 60 -2.13 -7.04 12.01
N THR A 61 -1.10 -6.64 11.28
CA THR A 61 -0.14 -5.60 11.73
C THR A 61 -0.87 -4.28 11.93
N LEU A 62 -1.72 -3.87 10.99
CA LEU A 62 -2.50 -2.63 11.08
C LEU A 62 -3.48 -2.65 12.27
N GLU A 63 -4.14 -3.79 12.53
CA GLU A 63 -5.13 -3.95 13.61
C GLU A 63 -4.48 -4.02 15.00
N SER A 64 -3.29 -4.61 15.11
CA SER A 64 -2.59 -4.81 16.39
C SER A 64 -1.61 -3.68 16.76
N SER A 65 -1.27 -2.80 15.82
CA SER A 65 -0.30 -1.72 16.07
C SER A 65 -0.98 -0.50 16.67
N HIS A 66 -0.71 -0.22 17.95
CA HIS A 66 -1.25 0.96 18.64
C HIS A 66 -0.51 2.26 18.33
N ARG A 67 0.73 2.20 17.80
CA ARG A 67 1.55 3.38 17.47
C ARG A 67 2.20 3.24 16.10
N ILE A 68 1.38 3.15 15.07
CA ILE A 68 1.85 3.22 13.69
C ILE A 68 2.04 4.70 13.28
N SER A 69 3.22 5.06 12.80
CA SER A 69 3.44 6.42 12.27
C SER A 69 2.66 6.61 10.96
N SER A 70 2.41 7.87 10.57
CA SER A 70 1.72 8.16 9.31
C SER A 70 2.43 7.54 8.10
N THR A 71 3.76 7.59 8.05
CA THR A 71 4.56 7.01 6.97
C THR A 71 4.40 5.50 6.90
N GLU A 72 4.50 4.82 8.05
CA GLU A 72 4.31 3.36 8.12
C GLU A 72 2.88 2.97 7.75
N LYS A 73 1.88 3.74 8.18
CA LYS A 73 0.48 3.48 7.85
C LYS A 73 0.22 3.61 6.35
N ILE A 74 0.80 4.62 5.70
CA ILE A 74 0.75 4.77 4.24
C ILE A 74 1.33 3.55 3.55
N GLU A 75 2.51 3.09 3.99
CA GLU A 75 3.17 1.93 3.42
C GLU A 75 2.34 0.65 3.62
N VAL A 76 1.89 0.37 4.85
CA VAL A 76 1.09 -0.81 5.18
C VAL A 76 -0.22 -0.83 4.38
N LEU A 77 -0.95 0.28 4.33
CA LEU A 77 -2.20 0.36 3.54
C LEU A 77 -1.94 0.18 2.04
N GLY A 78 -0.88 0.78 1.50
CA GLY A 78 -0.49 0.61 0.10
C GLY A 78 -0.17 -0.86 -0.22
N ARG A 79 0.59 -1.53 0.64
CA ARG A 79 0.95 -2.95 0.47
C ARG A 79 -0.25 -3.88 0.62
N ILE A 80 -1.15 -3.65 1.58
CA ILE A 80 -2.39 -4.43 1.70
C ILE A 80 -3.22 -4.29 0.42
N THR A 81 -3.34 -3.08 -0.11
CA THR A 81 -4.08 -2.78 -1.34
C THR A 81 -3.51 -3.56 -2.53
N GLU A 82 -2.20 -3.49 -2.75
CA GLU A 82 -1.53 -4.19 -3.84
C GLU A 82 -1.59 -5.71 -3.67
N PHE A 83 -1.31 -6.25 -2.48
CA PHE A 83 -1.26 -7.69 -2.25
C PHE A 83 -2.65 -8.31 -2.34
N SER A 84 -3.69 -7.61 -1.86
CA SER A 84 -5.07 -8.03 -2.02
C SER A 84 -5.49 -8.07 -3.49
N TYR A 85 -5.04 -7.09 -4.29
CA TYR A 85 -5.28 -7.08 -5.72
C TYR A 85 -4.63 -8.29 -6.42
N ILE A 86 -3.36 -8.58 -6.11
CA ILE A 86 -2.64 -9.75 -6.64
C ILE A 86 -3.31 -11.06 -6.22
N ALA A 87 -3.80 -11.13 -4.98
CA ALA A 87 -4.58 -12.25 -4.46
C ALA A 87 -6.00 -12.36 -5.05
N LYS A 88 -6.40 -11.41 -5.92
CA LYS A 88 -7.77 -11.27 -6.45
C LYS A 88 -8.84 -11.06 -5.38
N SER A 89 -8.45 -10.66 -4.17
CA SER A 89 -9.37 -10.14 -3.15
C SER A 89 -9.69 -8.68 -3.48
N TYR A 90 -10.49 -8.47 -4.52
CA TYR A 90 -10.79 -7.14 -5.04
C TYR A 90 -11.55 -6.26 -4.05
N ASP A 91 -12.39 -6.85 -3.19
CA ASP A 91 -13.10 -6.10 -2.15
C ASP A 91 -12.14 -5.54 -1.09
N ASP A 92 -11.16 -6.33 -0.67
CA ASP A 92 -10.10 -5.84 0.23
C ASP A 92 -9.24 -4.79 -0.47
N ALA A 93 -8.85 -5.03 -1.72
CA ALA A 93 -8.06 -4.06 -2.49
C ALA A 93 -8.79 -2.72 -2.61
N VAL A 94 -10.12 -2.74 -2.79
CA VAL A 94 -10.95 -1.53 -2.84
C VAL A 94 -11.05 -0.86 -1.47
N LYS A 95 -11.33 -1.64 -0.43
CA LYS A 95 -11.45 -1.16 0.95
C LYS A 95 -10.18 -0.41 1.38
N TYR A 96 -9.03 -1.08 1.31
CA TYR A 96 -7.78 -0.52 1.83
C TYR A 96 -7.19 0.57 0.92
N GLY A 97 -7.42 0.52 -0.39
CA GLY A 97 -6.99 1.60 -1.29
C GLY A 97 -7.84 2.86 -1.13
N THR A 98 -9.14 2.70 -0.85
CA THR A 98 -10.02 3.82 -0.46
C THR A 98 -9.60 4.41 0.89
N GLU A 99 -9.28 3.56 1.88
CA GLU A 99 -8.75 4.01 3.17
C GLU A 99 -7.44 4.79 3.00
N LEU A 100 -6.51 4.28 2.18
CA LEU A 100 -5.26 4.97 1.86
C LEU A 100 -5.53 6.34 1.21
N PHE A 101 -6.41 6.40 0.22
CA PHE A 101 -6.75 7.66 -0.45
C PHE A 101 -7.22 8.73 0.55
N TYR A 102 -8.18 8.40 1.42
CA TYR A 102 -8.69 9.34 2.40
C TYR A 102 -7.66 9.67 3.48
N PHE A 103 -6.79 8.73 3.84
CA PHE A 103 -5.69 9.00 4.76
C PHE A 103 -4.69 10.00 4.17
N LEU A 104 -4.30 9.83 2.91
CA LEU A 104 -3.41 10.76 2.20
C LEU A 104 -4.01 12.16 2.09
N ASN A 105 -5.33 12.28 1.94
CA ASN A 105 -6.02 13.57 1.84
C ASN A 105 -5.88 14.45 3.12
N GLN A 106 -5.49 13.85 4.25
CA GLN A 106 -5.28 14.57 5.51
C GLN A 106 -3.93 15.32 5.55
N PHE A 107 -3.04 15.08 4.58
CA PHE A 107 -1.68 15.60 4.56
C PHE A 107 -1.42 16.39 3.27
N GLU A 108 -1.17 17.69 3.40
CA GLU A 108 -0.92 18.57 2.24
C GLU A 108 0.36 18.16 1.48
N ASP A 109 1.39 17.69 2.19
CA ASP A 109 2.64 17.21 1.61
C ASP A 109 2.52 15.84 0.92
N LYS A 110 1.33 15.20 0.94
CA LYS A 110 1.07 13.90 0.30
C LYS A 110 0.09 13.96 -0.87
N LYS A 111 -0.27 15.16 -1.34
CA LYS A 111 -1.18 15.35 -2.49
C LYS A 111 -0.68 14.70 -3.78
N GLU A 112 0.62 14.67 -4.02
CA GLU A 112 1.20 13.98 -5.18
C GLU A 112 0.98 12.46 -5.10
N LEU A 113 1.26 11.85 -3.93
CA LEU A 113 1.02 10.42 -3.71
C LEU A 113 -0.47 10.06 -3.82
N GLN A 114 -1.36 10.95 -3.38
CA GLN A 114 -2.81 10.81 -3.57
C GLN A 114 -3.19 10.82 -5.05
N ARG A 115 -2.61 11.73 -5.85
CA ARG A 115 -2.82 11.79 -7.31
C ARG A 115 -2.31 10.53 -8.01
N ASP A 116 -1.13 10.05 -7.65
CA ASP A 116 -0.57 8.83 -8.24
C ASP A 116 -1.43 7.60 -7.95
N LEU A 117 -1.94 7.49 -6.72
CA LEU A 117 -2.85 6.41 -6.33
C LEU A 117 -4.12 6.43 -7.18
N ILE A 118 -4.79 7.59 -7.30
CA ILE A 118 -6.04 7.68 -8.07
C ILE A 118 -5.81 7.48 -9.57
N LYS A 119 -4.73 8.02 -10.14
CA LYS A 119 -4.34 7.76 -11.54
C LYS A 119 -4.12 6.27 -11.78
N ARG A 120 -3.42 5.58 -10.87
CA ARG A 120 -3.17 4.14 -10.99
C ARG A 120 -4.48 3.33 -10.92
N ILE A 121 -5.36 3.63 -9.98
CA ILE A 121 -6.63 2.92 -9.79
C ILE A 121 -7.59 3.17 -10.96
N CYS A 122 -7.72 4.42 -11.41
CA CYS A 122 -8.77 4.82 -12.33
C CYS A 122 -8.36 4.76 -13.81
N SER A 123 -7.07 4.91 -14.11
CA SER A 123 -6.55 5.02 -15.49
C SER A 123 -5.64 3.88 -15.92
N SER A 124 -5.07 3.10 -14.99
CA SER A 124 -4.26 1.95 -15.39
C SER A 124 -5.12 0.79 -15.88
N LYS A 125 -4.68 0.14 -16.97
CA LYS A 125 -5.25 -1.13 -17.44
C LYS A 125 -5.05 -2.24 -16.41
N ASP A 126 -3.99 -2.15 -15.62
CA ASP A 126 -3.61 -3.19 -14.66
C ASP A 126 -4.61 -3.32 -13.52
N TRP A 127 -5.44 -2.30 -13.26
CA TRP A 127 -6.42 -2.24 -12.16
C TRP A 127 -7.87 -2.29 -12.67
N GLN A 128 -8.08 -2.68 -13.93
CA GLN A 128 -9.41 -2.70 -14.53
C GLN A 128 -10.42 -3.55 -13.76
N ALA A 129 -9.98 -4.64 -13.12
CA ALA A 129 -10.85 -5.54 -12.34
C ALA A 129 -11.45 -4.89 -11.08
N THR A 130 -10.86 -3.82 -10.55
CA THR A 130 -11.40 -3.07 -9.40
C THR A 130 -12.03 -1.74 -9.81
N LYS A 131 -11.87 -1.30 -11.06
CA LYS A 131 -12.32 0.01 -11.54
C LYS A 131 -13.81 0.27 -11.31
N GLU A 132 -14.66 -0.72 -11.59
CA GLU A 132 -16.11 -0.62 -11.37
C GLU A 132 -16.46 -0.42 -9.88
N LYS A 133 -15.64 -0.96 -8.98
CA LYS A 133 -15.82 -0.81 -7.52
C LYS A 133 -15.30 0.54 -7.01
N TYR A 134 -14.41 1.19 -7.76
CA TYR A 134 -13.89 2.54 -7.47
C TYR A 134 -14.68 3.67 -8.16
N THR A 135 -15.83 3.38 -8.78
CA THR A 135 -16.56 4.34 -9.63
C THR A 135 -16.80 5.70 -8.98
N VAL A 136 -17.27 5.74 -7.72
CA VAL A 136 -17.50 7.00 -7.00
C VAL A 136 -16.20 7.76 -6.79
N LEU A 137 -15.16 7.07 -6.30
CA LEU A 137 -13.86 7.67 -6.04
C LEU A 137 -13.23 8.25 -7.32
N CYS A 138 -13.32 7.52 -8.43
CA CYS A 138 -12.81 7.97 -9.72
C CYS A 138 -13.61 9.16 -10.29
N ALA A 139 -14.93 9.18 -10.12
CA ALA A 139 -15.78 10.26 -10.61
C ALA A 139 -15.57 11.57 -9.83
N GLU A 140 -15.45 11.49 -8.51
CA GLU A 140 -15.26 12.65 -7.63
C GLU A 140 -13.87 13.27 -7.77
N ASN A 141 -12.90 12.53 -8.31
CA ASN A 141 -11.50 12.94 -8.37
C ASN A 141 -10.95 12.98 -9.80
N MET A 142 -11.81 13.15 -10.80
CA MET A 142 -11.37 13.27 -12.20
C MET A 142 -10.34 14.38 -12.41
N GLU A 143 -10.45 15.49 -11.69
CA GLU A 143 -9.50 16.62 -11.77
C GLU A 143 -8.08 16.26 -11.32
N LEU A 144 -7.93 15.18 -10.54
CA LEU A 144 -6.64 14.67 -10.11
C LEU A 144 -6.02 13.67 -11.10
N ILE A 145 -6.78 13.25 -12.12
CA ILE A 145 -6.42 12.18 -13.05
C ILE A 145 -5.71 12.71 -14.31
N ASP A 146 -5.89 13.99 -14.66
CA ASP A 146 -5.20 14.66 -15.78
C ASP A 146 -3.70 14.91 -15.51
#